data_AF-W9QH40-F1
#
_entry.id   AF-W9QH40-F1
#
_cell.length_a   1.000
_cell.length_b   1.000
_cell.length_c   1.000
_cell.angle_alpha   90.00
_cell.angle_beta   90.00
_cell.angle_gamma   90.00
#
_symmetry.space_group_name_H-M   'P 1'
#
loop_
_entity.id
_entity.type
_entity.pdbx_description
1 polymer ?
#
loop_
_entity_poly.entity_id
_entity_poly.type
_entity_poly.pdbx_seq_one_letter_code
_entity_poly.pdbx_strand_id
1 'polypeptide(L)'
;MAAENGDEAVVRLLLERGACTKVLDKDGRTPLWWAATFGHEAVVRLLLGRGSHIEAPDEWGQTPLAQAAANGHEAVVQLLLSRGAHTEAADKWGRTPLAQAAARGHEAVAHVVRIFLAGGKNN
;
A
#
# COMPACT_ATOMS: atom_id res chain seq x y z
N MET A 1 6.94 -11.95 6.47
CA MET A 1 8.27 -11.88 7.11
C MET A 1 9.20 -10.86 6.44
N ALA A 2 10.01 -11.14 5.40
CA ALA A 2 11.01 -10.14 4.95
C ALA A 2 10.41 -8.75 4.58
N ALA A 3 9.33 -8.71 3.80
CA ALA A 3 8.64 -7.46 3.45
C ALA A 3 7.89 -6.82 4.63
N GLU A 4 7.43 -7.64 5.57
CA GLU A 4 6.72 -7.25 6.78
C GLU A 4 7.66 -6.60 7.81
N ASN A 5 8.90 -7.09 7.89
CA ASN A 5 9.95 -6.58 8.76
C ASN A 5 10.69 -5.38 8.17
N GLY A 6 10.51 -5.11 6.88
CA GLY A 6 11.25 -4.04 6.19
C GLY A 6 12.68 -4.44 5.80
N ASP A 7 12.99 -5.75 5.76
CA ASP A 7 14.34 -6.26 5.47
C ASP A 7 14.70 -6.08 4.00
N GLU A 8 15.04 -4.85 3.62
CA GLU A 8 15.27 -4.45 2.22
C GLU A 8 16.31 -5.34 1.53
N ALA A 9 17.41 -5.66 2.21
CA ALA A 9 18.47 -6.51 1.66
C ALA A 9 17.99 -7.94 1.37
N VAL A 10 17.17 -8.51 2.27
CA VAL A 10 16.60 -9.85 2.11
C VAL A 10 15.57 -9.85 0.99
N VAL A 11 14.68 -8.84 0.96
CA VAL A 11 13.70 -8.69 -0.13
C VAL A 11 14.40 -8.58 -1.48
N ARG A 12 15.44 -7.75 -1.58
CA ARG A 12 16.24 -7.58 -2.79
C ARG A 12 16.87 -8.91 -3.24
N LEU A 13 17.54 -9.62 -2.34
CA LEU A 13 18.16 -10.92 -2.62
C LEU A 13 17.11 -11.93 -3.12
N LEU A 14 15.96 -12.02 -2.46
CA LEU A 14 14.89 -12.93 -2.86
C LEU A 14 14.38 -12.62 -4.28
N LEU A 15 14.17 -11.33 -4.60
CA LEU A 15 13.73 -10.90 -5.92
C LEU A 15 14.78 -11.18 -7.00
N GLU A 16 16.06 -11.01 -6.69
CA GLU A 16 17.18 -11.38 -7.59
C GLU A 16 17.24 -12.89 -7.86
N ARG A 17 16.81 -13.71 -6.90
CA ARG A 17 16.68 -15.17 -7.05
C ARG A 17 15.36 -15.61 -7.67
N GLY A 18 14.55 -14.67 -8.16
CA GLY A 18 13.31 -14.98 -8.88
C GLY A 18 12.10 -15.22 -7.97
N ALA A 19 12.13 -14.78 -6.71
CA ALA A 19 10.95 -14.84 -5.84
C ALA A 19 9.77 -14.08 -6.46
N CYS A 20 8.59 -14.69 -6.41
CA CYS A 20 7.37 -14.10 -6.94
C CYS A 20 6.82 -13.03 -5.98
N THR A 21 6.49 -11.86 -6.52
CA THR A 21 5.90 -10.73 -5.77
C THR A 21 4.39 -10.85 -5.55
N LYS A 22 3.74 -11.78 -6.23
CA LYS A 22 2.29 -11.98 -6.23
C LYS A 22 1.83 -13.11 -5.33
N VAL A 23 2.74 -13.65 -4.51
CA VAL A 23 2.39 -14.68 -3.52
C VAL A 23 1.40 -14.10 -2.51
N LEU A 24 0.46 -14.92 -2.10
CA LEU A 24 -0.58 -14.58 -1.14
C LEU A 24 -0.37 -15.40 0.13
N ASP A 25 -0.52 -14.77 1.29
CA ASP A 25 -0.70 -15.53 2.53
C ASP A 25 -2.15 -16.06 2.66
N LYS A 26 -2.43 -16.70 3.79
CA LYS A 26 -3.76 -17.29 4.08
C LYS A 26 -4.91 -16.27 4.12
N ASP A 27 -4.60 -14.98 4.25
CA ASP A 27 -5.57 -13.89 4.34
C ASP A 27 -5.60 -13.10 3.01
N GLY A 28 -5.00 -13.63 1.94
CA GLY A 28 -4.95 -12.99 0.62
C GLY A 28 -3.96 -11.83 0.52
N ARG A 29 -3.04 -11.66 1.47
CA ARG A 29 -2.14 -10.49 1.49
C ARG A 29 -0.87 -10.74 0.69
N THR A 30 -0.47 -9.73 -0.08
CA THR A 30 0.80 -9.75 -0.84
C THR A 30 1.96 -9.23 0.01
N PRO A 31 3.23 -9.46 -0.39
CA PRO A 31 4.38 -8.77 0.18
C PRO A 31 4.24 -7.24 0.15
N LEU A 32 3.62 -6.68 -0.90
CA LEU A 32 3.38 -5.24 -1.02
C LEU A 32 2.38 -4.76 0.04
N TRP A 33 1.32 -5.53 0.27
CA TRP A 33 0.35 -5.26 1.33
C TRP A 33 1.06 -5.16 2.68
N TRP A 34 1.90 -6.15 3.03
CA TRP A 34 2.63 -6.15 4.30
C TRP A 34 3.60 -4.97 4.44
N ALA A 35 4.39 -4.70 3.40
CA ALA A 35 5.32 -3.57 3.41
C ALA A 35 4.59 -2.23 3.56
N ALA A 36 3.41 -2.09 2.95
CA ALA A 36 2.61 -0.88 3.04
C ALA A 36 1.96 -0.71 4.41
N THR A 37 1.42 -1.79 4.99
CA THR A 37 0.82 -1.82 6.33
C THR A 37 1.79 -1.38 7.42
N PHE A 38 3.08 -1.70 7.28
CA PHE A 38 4.13 -1.37 8.26
C PHE A 38 5.01 -0.18 7.87
N GLY A 39 4.73 0.50 6.76
CA GLY A 39 5.40 1.75 6.41
C GLY A 39 6.80 1.60 5.80
N HIS A 40 7.14 0.42 5.27
CA HIS A 40 8.47 0.12 4.74
C HIS A 40 8.65 0.67 3.32
N GLU A 41 8.84 1.98 3.19
CA GLU A 41 8.90 2.70 1.91
C GLU A 41 9.91 2.09 0.91
N ALA A 42 11.12 1.75 1.36
CA ALA A 42 12.15 1.18 0.50
C ALA A 42 11.72 -0.18 -0.08
N VAL A 43 11.09 -1.02 0.75
CA VAL A 43 10.55 -2.32 0.33
C VAL A 43 9.37 -2.11 -0.64
N VAL A 44 8.45 -1.19 -0.35
CA VAL A 44 7.35 -0.84 -1.25
C VAL A 44 7.88 -0.41 -2.61
N ARG A 45 8.91 0.45 -2.65
CA ARG A 45 9.54 0.93 -3.88
C ARG A 45 10.16 -0.21 -4.69
N LEU A 46 10.87 -1.13 -4.04
CA LEU A 46 11.46 -2.32 -4.67
C LEU A 46 10.40 -3.25 -5.26
N LEU A 47 9.35 -3.55 -4.49
CA LEU A 47 8.27 -4.44 -4.90
C LEU A 47 7.50 -3.87 -6.11
N LEU A 48 7.15 -2.59 -6.09
CA LEU A 48 6.53 -1.92 -7.24
C LEU A 48 7.45 -1.92 -8.47
N GLY A 49 8.76 -1.71 -8.27
CA GLY A 49 9.76 -1.79 -9.34
C GLY A 49 9.90 -3.19 -9.97
N ARG A 50 9.43 -4.25 -9.29
CA ARG A 50 9.36 -5.63 -9.78
C ARG A 50 7.96 -6.06 -10.23
N GLY A 51 7.04 -5.11 -10.43
CA GLY A 51 5.72 -5.39 -10.99
C GLY A 51 4.73 -6.01 -10.01
N SER A 52 4.89 -5.76 -8.70
CA SER A 52 3.83 -6.04 -7.72
C SER A 52 2.52 -5.34 -8.12
N HIS A 53 1.40 -6.04 -7.93
CA HIS A 53 0.08 -5.49 -8.21
C HIS A 53 -0.31 -4.48 -7.13
N ILE A 54 -0.31 -3.19 -7.49
CA ILE A 54 -0.52 -2.07 -6.55
C ILE A 54 -1.88 -2.09 -5.85
N GLU A 55 -2.91 -2.58 -6.55
CA GLU A 55 -4.29 -2.66 -6.07
C GLU A 55 -4.66 -4.00 -5.43
N ALA A 56 -3.70 -4.89 -5.13
CA ALA A 56 -4.02 -6.25 -4.72
C ALA A 56 -4.68 -6.25 -3.32
N PRO A 57 -5.99 -6.54 -3.22
CA PRO A 57 -6.67 -6.49 -1.94
C PRO A 57 -6.43 -7.78 -1.15
N ASP A 58 -6.51 -7.69 0.17
CA ASP A 58 -6.66 -8.87 1.01
C ASP A 58 -8.08 -9.46 0.94
N GLU A 59 -8.33 -10.53 1.69
CA GLU A 59 -9.66 -11.16 1.76
C GLU A 59 -10.77 -10.24 2.26
N TRP A 60 -10.47 -9.10 2.87
CA TRP A 60 -11.45 -8.12 3.32
C TRP A 60 -11.62 -6.93 2.36
N GLY A 61 -10.95 -6.96 1.22
CA GLY A 61 -11.00 -5.86 0.24
C GLY A 61 -10.03 -4.72 0.56
N GLN A 62 -9.13 -4.89 1.53
CA GLN A 62 -8.21 -3.82 1.92
C GLN A 62 -7.00 -3.79 1.00
N THR A 63 -6.80 -2.66 0.32
CA THR A 63 -5.64 -2.43 -0.56
C THR A 63 -4.40 -2.01 0.24
N PRO A 64 -3.19 -2.11 -0.35
CA PRO A 64 -1.96 -1.58 0.26
C PRO A 64 -2.09 -0.08 0.62
N LEU A 65 -2.75 0.71 -0.23
CA LEU A 65 -3.01 2.14 0.04
C LEU A 65 -3.90 2.33 1.27
N ALA A 66 -4.98 1.55 1.37
CA ALA A 66 -5.89 1.62 2.50
C ALA A 66 -5.18 1.31 3.83
N GLN A 67 -4.31 0.31 3.85
CA GLN A 67 -3.55 -0.04 5.05
C GLN A 67 -2.44 0.96 5.39
N ALA A 68 -1.70 1.47 4.41
CA ALA A 68 -0.74 2.53 4.65
C ALA A 68 -1.43 3.78 5.22
N ALA A 69 -2.63 4.09 4.71
CA ALA A 69 -3.42 5.22 5.17
C ALA A 69 -3.97 5.01 6.58
N ALA A 70 -4.49 3.82 6.87
CA ALA A 70 -4.98 3.43 8.19
C ALA A 70 -3.88 3.41 9.26
N ASN A 71 -2.61 3.22 8.90
CA ASN A 71 -1.50 3.21 9.85
C ASN A 71 -0.68 4.51 9.84
N GLY A 72 -1.11 5.52 9.09
CA GLY A 72 -0.49 6.85 9.13
C GLY A 72 0.84 6.96 8.37
N HIS A 73 1.14 6.03 7.46
CA HIS A 73 2.41 5.98 6.75
C HIS A 73 2.44 6.92 5.54
N GLU A 74 2.58 8.22 5.80
CA GLU A 74 2.50 9.27 4.78
C GLU A 74 3.43 9.03 3.57
N ALA A 75 4.70 8.69 3.81
CA ALA A 75 5.65 8.47 2.73
C ALA A 75 5.26 7.30 1.80
N VAL A 76 4.73 6.22 2.39
CA VAL A 76 4.20 5.08 1.62
C VAL A 76 2.93 5.47 0.86
N VAL A 77 2.04 6.23 1.48
CA VAL A 77 0.81 6.74 0.84
C VAL A 77 1.16 7.61 -0.37
N GLN A 78 2.05 8.58 -0.21
CA GLN A 78 2.52 9.42 -1.32
C GLN A 78 3.15 8.57 -2.43
N LEU A 79 3.98 7.59 -2.07
CA LEU A 79 4.60 6.68 -3.03
C LEU A 79 3.54 5.88 -3.82
N LEU A 80 2.57 5.25 -3.14
CA LEU A 80 1.52 4.47 -3.79
C LEU A 80 0.66 5.34 -4.72
N LEU A 81 0.25 6.52 -4.26
CA LEU A 81 -0.55 7.47 -5.05
C LEU A 81 0.22 7.97 -6.28
N SER A 82 1.52 8.29 -6.13
CA SER A 82 2.38 8.68 -7.26
C SER A 82 2.56 7.56 -8.31
N ARG A 83 2.27 6.31 -7.93
CA ARG A 83 2.31 5.12 -8.80
C ARG A 83 0.93 4.71 -9.31
N GLY A 84 -0.08 5.56 -9.12
CA GLY A 84 -1.42 5.37 -9.67
C GLY A 84 -2.36 4.56 -8.80
N ALA A 85 -2.11 4.43 -7.50
CA ALA A 85 -3.03 3.74 -6.61
C ALA A 85 -4.40 4.43 -6.54
N HIS A 86 -5.48 3.67 -6.48
CA HIS A 86 -6.84 4.20 -6.46
C HIS A 86 -7.23 4.76 -5.09
N THR A 87 -7.41 6.09 -5.00
CA THR A 87 -7.78 6.79 -3.76
C THR A 87 -9.13 6.36 -3.18
N GLU A 88 -10.04 5.90 -4.05
CA GLU A 88 -11.43 5.57 -3.70
C GLU A 88 -11.69 4.06 -3.59
N ALA A 89 -10.65 3.22 -3.61
CA ALA A 89 -10.82 1.78 -3.43
C ALA A 89 -11.40 1.48 -2.04
N ALA A 90 -12.65 1.02 -2.00
CA ALA A 90 -13.37 0.73 -0.77
C ALA A 90 -13.29 -0.76 -0.42
N ASP A 91 -13.11 -1.04 0.86
CA ASP A 91 -13.15 -2.40 1.38
C ASP A 91 -14.58 -2.97 1.44
N LYS A 92 -14.72 -4.21 1.93
CA LYS A 92 -16.04 -4.87 2.06
C LYS A 92 -17.04 -4.13 2.96
N TRP A 93 -16.60 -3.15 3.76
CA TRP A 93 -17.45 -2.32 4.61
C TRP A 93 -17.61 -0.89 4.07
N GLY A 94 -17.18 -0.63 2.83
CA GLY A 94 -17.30 0.68 2.21
C GLY A 94 -16.28 1.71 2.72
N ARG A 95 -15.21 1.28 3.41
CA ARG A 95 -14.22 2.21 3.96
C ARG A 95 -13.12 2.47 2.94
N THR A 96 -12.98 3.73 2.52
CA THR A 96 -11.90 4.19 1.65
C THR A 96 -10.61 4.48 2.44
N PRO A 97 -9.43 4.58 1.79
CA PRO A 97 -8.20 5.04 2.42
C PRO A 97 -8.37 6.35 3.20
N LEU A 98 -9.10 7.32 2.63
CA LEU A 98 -9.41 8.59 3.30
C LEU A 98 -10.22 8.39 4.58
N ALA A 99 -11.29 7.58 4.51
CA ALA A 99 -12.13 7.28 5.66
C ALA A 99 -11.34 6.59 6.78
N GLN A 100 -10.43 5.66 6.43
CA GLN A 100 -9.61 4.95 7.40
C GLN A 100 -8.56 5.84 8.07
N ALA A 101 -7.90 6.73 7.30
CA ALA A 101 -6.97 7.71 7.84
C ALA A 101 -7.68 8.71 8.79
N ALA A 102 -8.83 9.23 8.37
CA ALA A 102 -9.61 10.18 9.16
C ALA A 102 -10.14 9.54 10.46
N ALA A 103 -10.67 8.32 10.39
CA ALA A 103 -11.19 7.60 11.57
C ALA A 103 -10.11 7.32 12.63
N ARG A 104 -8.84 7.31 12.24
CA ARG A 104 -7.69 7.05 13.10
C ARG A 104 -6.88 8.30 13.45
N GLY A 105 -7.31 9.48 13.01
CA GLY A 105 -6.66 10.76 13.32
C GLY A 105 -5.38 11.02 12.53
N HIS A 106 -5.14 10.32 11.43
CA HIS A 106 -3.96 10.55 10.57
C HIS A 106 -4.20 11.72 9.62
N GLU A 107 -4.25 12.94 10.16
CA GLU A 107 -4.62 14.15 9.43
C GLU A 107 -3.74 14.44 8.21
N ALA A 108 -2.41 14.28 8.35
CA ALA A 108 -1.47 14.49 7.25
C ALA A 108 -1.73 13.52 6.08
N VAL A 109 -1.96 12.25 6.39
CA VAL A 109 -2.34 11.23 5.40
C VAL A 109 -3.69 11.56 4.75
N ALA A 110 -4.70 11.88 5.55
CA ALA A 110 -6.02 12.24 5.04
C ALA A 110 -5.93 13.46 4.10
N HIS A 111 -5.09 14.44 4.44
CA HIS A 111 -4.81 15.60 3.62
C HIS A 111 -4.17 15.21 2.28
N VAL A 112 -3.14 14.36 2.30
CA VAL A 112 -2.48 13.84 1.09
C VAL A 112 -3.47 13.10 0.19
N VAL A 113 -4.24 12.15 0.72
CA VAL A 113 -5.23 11.40 -0.07
C VAL A 113 -6.27 12.35 -0.69
N ARG A 114 -6.72 13.35 0.07
CA ARG A 114 -7.67 14.36 -0.42
C ARG A 114 -7.10 15.22 -1.56
N ILE A 115 -5.81 15.57 -1.54
CA ILE A 115 -5.16 16.29 -2.64
C ILE A 115 -5.24 15.46 -3.93
N PHE A 116 -4.86 14.18 -3.87
CA PHE A 116 -4.91 13.29 -5.04
C PHE A 116 -6.34 13.05 -5.54
N LEU A 117 -7.31 12.94 -4.62
CA LEU A 117 -8.73 12.83 -4.96
C LEU A 117 -9.24 14.07 -5.71
N ALA A 118 -8.90 15.27 -5.25
CA ALA A 118 -9.33 16.53 -5.87
C ALA A 118 -8.59 16.81 -7.19
N GLY A 119 -7.35 16.36 -7.33
CA GLY A 119 -6.52 16.52 -8.52
C GLY A 119 -6.87 15.57 -9.68
N GLY A 120 -7.62 14.50 -9.43
CA GLY A 120 -7.97 13.46 -10.41
C GLY A 120 -9.00 13.85 -11.48
N LYS A 121 -9.35 15.14 -11.64
CA LYS A 121 -10.24 15.63 -12.72
C LYS A 121 -9.51 16.11 -13.99
N ASN A 122 -8.19 15.93 -14.08
CA ASN A 122 -7.41 16.39 -15.23
C ASN A 122 -6.68 15.24 -15.92
N ASN A 123 -7.44 14.34 -16.59
CA ASN A 123 -7.00 13.72 -17.84
C ASN A 123 -8.20 13.17 -18.62
#